data_AF-A0A5J9T4M2-F1
#
_entry.id   AF-A0A5J9T4M2-F1
#
_cell.length_a   1.000
_cell.length_b   1.000
_cell.length_c   1.000
_cell.angle_alpha   90.00
_cell.angle_beta   90.00
_cell.angle_gamma   90.00
#
_symmetry.space_group_name_H-M   'P 1'
#
loop_
_entity.id
_entity.type
_entity.pdbx_description
1 polymer ?
#
loop_
_entity_poly.entity_id
_entity_poly.type
_entity_poly.pdbx_seq_one_letter_code
_entity_poly.pdbx_strand_id
1 'polypeptide(L)'
;NHSVVVVAQMGAMAGKVQNVAFPKDASDLLLREWKKSILNLVIPLPADIPADKFRDPSTAWLGRDGLWRVTVSGEVEGMGVQEQGLPPLGTEPRAAALIVLRGHGGVAERGGDGLHMSVSGAGVKHVLKLSMVDTRQDYYTVGARLVTAEPDRSEDYRNWRRFDYGHMYARPSPYSTPARSGACCGRDDMAWGWSGIQAFPRKVWLDKGGKHLLQWPVKEIKTIRPGTSLKTGALEDIAGVYPLQADVDVMFQIQNLEEAETFNPSWELDPQNLCRENGASVHCGVGPFGLIVMASCDFQEHTDIFFRVAPQARSPTASRPRRSS
;
A
#
# COMPACT_ATOMS: atom_id res chain seq x y z
N ASN A 1 -12.78 -25.81 -6.27
CA ASN A 1 -12.30 -24.66 -5.47
C ASN A 1 -13.36 -24.26 -4.48
N HIS A 2 -13.12 -24.44 -3.17
CA HIS A 2 -14.02 -23.94 -2.15
C HIS A 2 -13.46 -22.63 -1.62
N SER A 3 -14.15 -21.52 -1.87
CA SER A 3 -13.82 -20.22 -1.28
C SER A 3 -14.09 -20.26 0.22
N VAL A 4 -13.17 -19.75 1.03
CA VAL A 4 -13.31 -19.67 2.49
C VAL A 4 -12.99 -18.25 2.91
N VAL A 5 -13.80 -17.69 3.81
CA VAL A 5 -13.56 -16.36 4.36
C VAL A 5 -13.35 -16.47 5.86
N VAL A 6 -12.23 -15.94 6.33
CA VAL A 6 -11.96 -15.71 7.76
C VAL A 6 -12.28 -14.25 8.04
N VAL A 7 -13.11 -13.99 9.04
CA VAL A 7 -13.57 -12.64 9.41
C VAL A 7 -13.37 -12.39 10.90
N ALA A 8 -12.93 -11.17 11.23
CA ALA A 8 -12.99 -10.68 12.60
C ALA A 8 -14.42 -10.19 12.89
N GLN A 9 -15.00 -10.61 14.01
CA GLN A 9 -16.30 -10.14 14.48
C GLN A 9 -16.20 -9.70 15.94
N MET A 10 -17.07 -8.77 16.35
CA MET A 10 -17.30 -8.51 17.77
C MET A 10 -18.02 -9.72 18.39
N GLY A 11 -17.42 -10.29 19.42
CA GLY A 11 -18.02 -11.35 20.24
C GLY A 11 -18.97 -10.78 21.30
N ALA A 12 -19.76 -11.66 21.92
CA ALA A 12 -20.74 -11.28 22.95
C ALA A 12 -20.11 -10.59 24.18
N MET A 13 -18.83 -10.86 24.45
CA MET A 13 -18.05 -10.27 25.55
C MET A 13 -17.25 -9.03 25.13
N ALA A 14 -17.66 -8.33 24.06
CA ALA A 14 -16.99 -7.14 23.49
C ALA A 14 -15.51 -7.33 23.06
N GLY A 15 -15.04 -8.58 22.97
CA GLY A 15 -13.74 -8.92 22.37
C GLY A 15 -13.86 -9.21 20.88
N LYS A 16 -12.83 -8.85 20.11
CA LYS A 16 -12.72 -9.21 18.68
C LYS A 16 -12.22 -10.64 18.55
N VAL A 17 -13.00 -11.45 17.82
CA VAL A 17 -12.78 -12.88 17.66
C VAL A 17 -12.72 -13.26 16.18
N GLN A 18 -11.97 -14.31 15.84
CA GLN A 18 -11.82 -14.74 14.44
C GLN A 18 -12.75 -15.91 14.16
N ASN A 19 -13.60 -15.73 13.15
CA ASN A 19 -14.60 -16.71 12.72
C ASN A 19 -14.33 -17.12 11.27
N VAL A 20 -14.78 -18.32 10.90
CA VAL A 20 -14.79 -18.79 9.52
C VAL A 20 -16.21 -18.92 8.99
N ALA A 21 -16.37 -18.55 7.72
CA ALA A 21 -17.58 -18.72 6.94
C ALA A 21 -17.27 -19.37 5.58
N PHE A 22 -18.24 -20.14 5.09
CA PHE A 22 -18.18 -20.87 3.83
C PHE A 22 -19.39 -20.50 2.96
N PRO A 23 -19.26 -20.52 1.63
CA PRO A 23 -20.41 -20.38 0.77
C PRO A 23 -21.38 -21.53 1.05
N LYS A 24 -22.68 -21.21 1.10
CA LYS A 24 -23.72 -22.22 1.28
C LYS A 24 -23.87 -23.07 0.02
N ASP A 25 -23.70 -22.45 -1.14
CA ASP A 25 -23.63 -23.07 -2.45
C ASP A 25 -22.35 -22.63 -3.16
N ALA A 26 -21.44 -23.57 -3.43
CA ALA A 26 -20.19 -23.30 -4.14
C ALA A 26 -20.38 -23.16 -5.66
N SER A 27 -21.56 -23.53 -6.19
CA SER A 27 -21.91 -23.40 -7.60
C SER A 27 -22.50 -22.03 -7.95
N ASP A 28 -22.95 -21.26 -6.96
CA ASP A 28 -23.39 -19.87 -7.16
C ASP A 28 -22.19 -18.99 -7.50
N LEU A 29 -22.08 -18.57 -8.77
CA LEU A 29 -20.95 -17.75 -9.25
C LEU A 29 -20.82 -16.41 -8.51
N LEU A 30 -21.92 -15.92 -7.91
CA LEU A 30 -21.94 -14.68 -7.15
C LEU A 30 -21.72 -14.88 -5.64
N LEU A 31 -21.71 -16.13 -5.16
CA LEU A 31 -21.54 -16.51 -3.75
C LEU A 31 -22.39 -15.66 -2.80
N ARG A 32 -23.71 -15.60 -3.04
CA ARG A 32 -24.61 -14.69 -2.32
C ARG A 32 -24.88 -15.11 -0.88
N GLU A 33 -24.96 -16.42 -0.63
CA GLU A 33 -25.30 -16.97 0.68
C GLU A 33 -24.10 -17.64 1.36
N TRP A 34 -23.91 -17.35 2.65
CA TRP A 34 -22.79 -17.84 3.46
C TRP A 34 -23.29 -18.50 4.76
N LYS A 35 -22.62 -19.57 5.17
CA LYS A 35 -22.84 -20.25 6.46
C LYS A 35 -21.61 -20.10 7.36
N LYS A 36 -21.83 -19.77 8.62
CA LYS A 36 -20.76 -19.75 9.65
C LYS A 36 -20.50 -21.16 10.15
N SER A 37 -19.24 -21.48 10.45
CA SER A 37 -18.91 -22.77 11.08
C SER A 37 -19.51 -22.88 12.48
N ILE A 38 -19.95 -24.08 12.84
CA ILE A 38 -20.34 -24.42 14.21
C ILE A 38 -19.13 -24.47 15.16
N LEU A 39 -17.91 -24.59 14.61
CA LEU A 39 -16.65 -24.63 15.36
C LEU A 39 -16.05 -23.23 15.61
N ASN A 40 -16.79 -22.16 15.32
CA ASN A 40 -16.37 -20.83 15.71
C ASN A 40 -16.38 -20.74 17.25
N LEU A 41 -15.33 -20.24 17.92
CA LEU A 41 -14.24 -19.39 17.43
C LEU A 41 -13.02 -20.19 16.92
N VAL A 42 -12.50 -19.86 15.74
CA VAL A 42 -11.41 -20.62 15.11
C VAL A 42 -10.00 -20.17 15.53
N ILE A 43 -9.85 -18.92 15.97
CA ILE A 43 -8.59 -18.41 16.53
C ILE A 43 -8.92 -17.72 17.86
N PRO A 44 -8.49 -18.27 19.00
CA PRO A 44 -8.75 -17.66 20.30
C PRO A 44 -7.93 -16.37 20.46
N LEU A 45 -8.42 -15.46 21.29
CA LEU A 45 -7.70 -14.26 21.68
C LEU A 45 -6.45 -14.65 22.49
N PRO A 46 -5.25 -14.21 22.10
CA PRO A 46 -4.05 -14.40 22.91
C PRO A 46 -4.12 -13.67 24.25
N ALA A 47 -3.52 -14.26 25.29
CA ALA A 47 -3.60 -13.73 26.65
C ALA A 47 -2.94 -12.36 26.84
N ASP A 48 -1.99 -12.03 25.98
CA ASP A 48 -1.15 -10.84 25.98
C ASP A 48 -1.68 -9.70 25.09
N ILE A 49 -2.78 -9.92 24.37
CA ILE A 49 -3.37 -8.94 23.45
C ILE A 49 -4.71 -8.45 24.00
N PRO A 50 -4.92 -7.14 24.17
CA PRO A 50 -6.21 -6.59 24.54
C PRO A 50 -7.30 -7.00 23.54
N ALA A 51 -8.49 -7.30 24.06
CA ALA A 51 -9.57 -7.91 23.28
C ALA A 51 -10.05 -7.06 22.10
N ASP A 52 -9.94 -5.73 22.18
CA ASP A 52 -10.29 -4.79 21.11
C ASP A 52 -9.16 -4.59 20.07
N LYS A 53 -7.96 -5.10 20.36
CA LYS A 53 -6.77 -4.95 19.52
C LYS A 53 -6.48 -6.15 18.62
N PHE A 54 -7.20 -7.26 18.75
CA PHE A 54 -7.00 -8.48 17.94
C PHE A 54 -7.97 -8.63 16.75
N ARG A 55 -7.54 -8.34 15.52
CA ARG A 55 -8.47 -8.20 14.38
C ARG A 55 -7.84 -8.39 13.00
N ASP A 56 -8.70 -8.44 11.99
CA ASP A 56 -8.34 -8.33 10.57
C ASP A 56 -7.41 -9.46 10.08
N PRO A 57 -7.93 -10.69 10.01
CA PRO A 57 -7.18 -11.83 9.52
C PRO A 57 -6.81 -11.61 8.05
N SER A 58 -5.58 -11.98 7.68
CA SER A 58 -5.14 -11.97 6.30
C SER A 58 -5.71 -13.16 5.51
N THR A 59 -5.50 -13.14 4.20
CA THR A 59 -5.70 -14.35 3.39
C THR A 59 -4.72 -15.42 3.87
N ALA A 60 -5.20 -16.65 4.05
CA ALA A 60 -4.36 -17.75 4.47
C ALA A 60 -3.44 -18.25 3.34
N TRP A 61 -2.27 -18.78 3.69
CA TRP A 61 -1.34 -19.41 2.73
C TRP A 61 -0.88 -20.77 3.24
N LEU A 62 -0.74 -21.71 2.32
CA LEU A 62 -0.14 -23.02 2.58
C LEU A 62 1.39 -22.92 2.57
N GLY A 63 2.06 -23.38 3.62
CA GLY A 63 3.51 -23.47 3.66
C GLY A 63 4.05 -24.78 3.09
N ARG A 64 5.38 -24.86 2.97
CA ARG A 64 6.08 -26.04 2.41
C ARG A 64 5.94 -27.31 3.24
N ASP A 65 5.64 -27.16 4.52
CA ASP A 65 5.34 -28.23 5.48
C ASP A 65 3.89 -28.74 5.37
N GLY A 66 3.10 -28.20 4.45
CA GLY A 66 1.69 -28.56 4.29
C GLY A 66 0.75 -27.93 5.32
N LEU A 67 1.25 -27.00 6.14
CA LEU A 67 0.45 -26.31 7.16
C LEU A 67 -0.06 -24.95 6.64
N TRP A 68 -1.35 -24.70 6.85
CA TRP A 68 -1.97 -23.39 6.60
C TRP A 68 -1.52 -22.38 7.64
N ARG A 69 -1.27 -21.15 7.17
CA ARG A 69 -0.87 -20.01 7.98
C ARG A 69 -1.79 -18.83 7.69
N VAL A 70 -2.03 -18.02 8.71
CA VAL A 70 -2.79 -16.78 8.64
C VAL A 70 -2.15 -15.79 9.61
N THR A 71 -2.17 -14.51 9.28
CA THR A 71 -1.79 -13.43 10.20
C THR A 71 -3.02 -12.70 10.71
N VAL A 72 -3.00 -12.28 11.96
CA VAL A 72 -4.04 -11.44 12.57
C VAL A 72 -3.35 -10.22 13.19
N SER A 73 -3.93 -9.04 13.05
CA SER A 73 -3.43 -7.83 13.69
C SER A 73 -3.65 -7.92 15.19
N GLY A 74 -2.62 -7.61 15.97
CA GLY A 74 -2.65 -7.48 17.42
C GLY A 74 -1.81 -6.29 17.87
N GLU A 75 -2.04 -5.77 19.06
CA GLU A 75 -1.20 -4.75 19.68
C GLU A 75 -0.94 -5.21 21.11
N VAL A 76 0.32 -5.23 21.55
CA VAL A 76 0.71 -5.61 22.91
C VAL A 76 1.13 -4.36 23.65
N GLU A 77 0.69 -4.19 24.90
CA GLU A 77 1.05 -3.02 25.70
C GLU A 77 2.56 -2.96 25.92
N GLY A 78 3.17 -1.80 25.61
CA GLY A 78 4.58 -1.53 25.89
C GLY A 78 5.59 -2.14 24.91
N MET A 79 5.17 -2.88 23.87
CA MET A 79 6.07 -3.44 22.87
C MET A 79 5.65 -3.08 21.43
N GLY A 80 6.64 -2.69 20.61
CA GLY A 80 6.51 -2.70 19.16
C GLY A 80 6.29 -4.12 18.62
N VAL A 81 5.81 -4.20 17.38
CA VAL A 81 5.46 -5.44 16.66
C VAL A 81 6.52 -6.55 16.85
N GLN A 82 6.15 -7.70 17.44
CA GLN A 82 7.06 -8.85 17.67
C GLN A 82 6.53 -10.19 17.11
N GLU A 83 7.44 -11.06 16.66
CA GLU A 83 7.13 -12.28 15.90
C GLU A 83 7.26 -13.62 16.68
N GLN A 84 6.22 -14.49 16.68
CA GLN A 84 6.21 -15.90 17.17
C GLN A 84 5.30 -16.90 16.40
N GLY A 85 5.88 -18.00 15.88
CA GLY A 85 5.15 -18.98 15.04
C GLY A 85 3.96 -19.70 15.69
N LEU A 86 2.94 -20.05 14.87
CA LEU A 86 1.79 -20.90 15.26
C LEU A 86 2.14 -22.40 15.18
N PRO A 87 1.69 -23.24 16.12
CA PRO A 87 1.80 -24.69 16.02
C PRO A 87 0.78 -25.29 15.02
N PRO A 88 0.97 -26.56 14.59
CA PRO A 88 0.05 -27.26 13.69
C PRO A 88 -1.35 -27.42 14.30
N LEU A 89 -2.41 -27.28 13.50
CA LEU A 89 -3.76 -27.69 13.91
C LEU A 89 -3.75 -29.21 14.17
N GLY A 90 -3.73 -29.63 15.43
CA GLY A 90 -3.77 -31.06 15.77
C GLY A 90 -3.70 -31.43 17.25
N THR A 91 -3.13 -30.61 18.13
CA THR A 91 -3.05 -30.95 19.57
C THR A 91 -2.95 -29.68 20.42
N GLU A 92 -3.89 -29.51 21.36
CA GLU A 92 -3.92 -28.64 22.56
C GLU A 92 -3.07 -27.34 22.58
N PRO A 93 -3.68 -26.14 22.67
CA PRO A 93 -2.99 -24.86 22.54
C PRO A 93 -2.24 -24.46 23.81
N ARG A 94 -0.92 -24.29 23.71
CA ARG A 94 -0.16 -23.37 24.59
C ARG A 94 0.18 -22.13 23.78
N ALA A 95 -0.25 -20.98 24.30
CA ALA A 95 -0.26 -19.69 23.64
C ALA A 95 1.12 -19.26 23.11
N ALA A 96 1.13 -18.78 21.87
CA ALA A 96 2.18 -17.97 21.27
C ALA A 96 1.53 -17.16 20.13
N ALA A 97 1.49 -15.83 20.26
CA ALA A 97 0.88 -14.92 19.30
C ALA A 97 1.95 -14.21 18.48
N LEU A 98 1.81 -14.23 17.15
CA LEU A 98 2.58 -13.40 16.22
C LEU A 98 1.72 -12.26 15.71
N ILE A 99 2.28 -11.08 15.92
CA ILE A 99 1.71 -9.74 15.84
C ILE A 99 1.86 -9.17 14.41
N VAL A 100 0.71 -8.74 13.88
CA VAL A 100 0.38 -7.91 12.69
C VAL A 100 1.00 -8.21 11.34
N LEU A 101 0.15 -8.61 10.38
CA LEU A 101 0.21 -8.16 8.97
C LEU A 101 -1.16 -8.14 8.29
N ARG A 102 -1.52 -7.02 7.66
CA ARG A 102 -2.60 -6.97 6.69
C ARG A 102 -2.00 -7.06 5.30
N GLY A 103 -2.40 -8.03 4.47
CA GLY A 103 -2.00 -8.10 3.07
C GLY A 103 -0.60 -8.66 2.83
N HIS A 104 -0.47 -9.97 2.99
CA HIS A 104 0.69 -10.73 2.50
C HIS A 104 0.53 -10.96 0.99
N GLY A 105 1.65 -10.99 0.26
CA GLY A 105 1.69 -11.72 -1.00
C GLY A 105 3.10 -11.86 -1.56
N GLY A 106 3.33 -12.95 -2.29
CA GLY A 106 4.61 -13.22 -2.94
C GLY A 106 4.72 -12.42 -4.23
N VAL A 107 5.84 -11.75 -4.46
CA VAL A 107 6.14 -11.06 -5.72
C VAL A 107 7.35 -11.75 -6.35
N ALA A 108 7.33 -11.90 -7.67
CA ALA A 108 8.50 -12.40 -8.39
C ALA A 108 9.66 -11.38 -8.31
N GLU A 109 10.89 -11.86 -8.14
CA GLU A 109 12.09 -11.02 -8.20
C GLU A 109 12.33 -10.41 -9.58
N ARG A 110 11.80 -11.04 -10.63
CA ARG A 110 11.86 -10.57 -12.01
C ARG A 110 10.52 -10.79 -12.69
N GLY A 111 10.08 -9.79 -13.45
CA GLY A 111 8.80 -9.81 -14.16
C GLY A 111 7.72 -9.01 -13.44
N GLY A 112 6.68 -8.66 -14.19
CA GLY A 112 5.59 -7.83 -13.68
C GLY A 112 4.43 -8.63 -13.09
N ASP A 113 4.58 -9.93 -12.84
CA ASP A 113 3.47 -10.80 -12.49
C ASP A 113 3.36 -11.02 -10.98
N GLY A 114 2.13 -10.99 -10.48
CA GLY A 114 1.84 -11.34 -9.09
C GLY A 114 1.92 -12.85 -8.90
N LEU A 115 2.45 -13.29 -7.76
CA LEU A 115 2.52 -14.71 -7.42
C LEU A 115 1.44 -15.09 -6.42
N HIS A 116 0.98 -16.34 -6.50
CA HIS A 116 0.15 -16.92 -5.47
C HIS A 116 0.92 -16.95 -4.13
N MET A 117 0.25 -16.65 -3.02
CA MET A 117 0.90 -16.46 -1.72
C MET A 117 1.65 -17.68 -1.19
N SER A 118 1.27 -18.89 -1.61
CA SER A 118 1.97 -20.13 -1.23
C SER A 118 3.26 -20.38 -2.02
N VAL A 119 3.54 -19.59 -3.06
CA VAL A 119 4.77 -19.73 -3.84
C VAL A 119 5.94 -19.24 -2.99
N SER A 120 6.91 -20.12 -2.77
CA SER A 120 8.14 -19.81 -2.05
C SER A 120 9.31 -20.46 -2.77
N GLY A 121 10.45 -19.78 -2.88
CA GLY A 121 11.58 -20.27 -3.68
C GLY A 121 12.68 -19.24 -3.86
N ALA A 122 13.80 -19.68 -4.44
CA ALA A 122 14.76 -18.75 -5.01
C ALA A 122 14.06 -17.91 -6.08
N GLY A 123 14.24 -16.59 -6.08
CA GLY A 123 13.54 -15.70 -7.01
C GLY A 123 12.21 -15.14 -6.50
N VAL A 124 11.85 -15.33 -5.24
CA VAL A 124 10.58 -14.83 -4.66
C VAL A 124 10.87 -13.95 -3.46
N LYS A 125 10.28 -12.75 -3.45
CA LYS A 125 10.22 -11.89 -2.27
C LYS A 125 8.80 -11.81 -1.73
N HIS A 126 8.70 -11.55 -0.44
CA HIS A 126 7.44 -11.38 0.26
C HIS A 126 7.26 -9.92 0.66
N VAL A 127 6.02 -9.46 0.56
CA VAL A 127 5.62 -8.13 1.00
C VAL A 127 4.92 -8.22 2.35
N LEU A 128 5.45 -7.46 3.29
CA LEU A 128 4.95 -7.27 4.62
C LEU A 128 4.19 -5.95 4.65
N LYS A 129 2.88 -5.95 4.91
CA LYS A 129 2.08 -4.72 4.91
C LYS A 129 1.37 -4.49 6.24
N LEU A 130 1.38 -3.24 6.66
CA LEU A 130 0.87 -2.76 7.94
C LEU A 130 -0.02 -1.53 7.73
N SER A 131 -1.18 -1.50 8.39
CA SER A 131 -2.07 -0.33 8.41
C SER A 131 -2.08 0.28 9.80
N MET A 132 -1.61 1.51 9.94
CA MET A 132 -1.57 2.19 11.23
C MET A 132 -2.81 3.05 11.41
N VAL A 133 -3.53 2.83 12.51
CA VAL A 133 -4.76 3.57 12.80
C VAL A 133 -4.47 5.06 13.01
N ASP A 134 -3.38 5.37 13.73
CA ASP A 134 -3.06 6.74 14.15
C ASP A 134 -2.66 7.63 12.97
N THR A 135 -1.83 7.11 12.06
CA THR A 135 -1.41 7.85 10.87
C THR A 135 -2.36 7.70 9.70
N ARG A 136 -3.31 6.75 9.77
CA ARG A 136 -4.22 6.35 8.67
C ARG A 136 -3.46 6.06 7.36
N GLN A 137 -2.28 5.47 7.48
CA GLN A 137 -1.41 5.14 6.35
C GLN A 137 -1.10 3.64 6.31
N ASP A 138 -0.82 3.19 5.08
CA ASP A 138 -0.47 1.81 4.76
C ASP A 138 1.03 1.72 4.42
N TYR A 139 1.80 1.10 5.33
CA TYR A 139 3.24 0.88 5.22
C TYR A 139 3.54 -0.53 4.72
N TYR A 140 4.69 -0.69 4.07
CA TYR A 140 5.19 -1.98 3.66
C TYR A 140 6.70 -2.08 3.64
N THR A 141 7.18 -3.32 3.80
CA THR A 141 8.57 -3.70 3.55
C THR A 141 8.63 -4.97 2.70
N VAL A 142 9.78 -5.20 2.07
CA VAL A 142 10.03 -6.32 1.17
C VAL A 142 11.17 -7.16 1.74
N GLY A 143 10.96 -8.46 1.90
CA GLY A 143 11.95 -9.39 2.46
C GLY A 143 11.92 -10.76 1.80
N ALA A 144 12.92 -11.60 2.06
CA ALA A 144 12.96 -12.96 1.52
C ALA A 144 11.99 -13.89 2.26
N ARG A 145 11.84 -13.72 3.58
CA ARG A 145 10.93 -14.50 4.42
C ARG A 145 10.13 -13.61 5.35
N LEU A 146 8.94 -14.05 5.72
CA LEU A 146 8.05 -13.35 6.66
C LEU A 146 8.30 -13.68 8.13
N VAL A 147 8.99 -14.79 8.42
CA VAL A 147 9.02 -15.40 9.75
C VAL A 147 10.40 -15.28 10.40
N THR A 148 11.35 -14.64 9.73
CA THR A 148 12.71 -14.45 10.23
C THR A 148 13.09 -12.99 10.11
N ALA A 149 13.63 -12.42 11.19
CA ALA A 149 14.23 -11.10 11.19
C ALA A 149 15.33 -11.06 10.11
N GLU A 150 15.04 -10.36 9.03
CA GLU A 150 16.04 -10.06 8.00
C GLU A 150 16.92 -8.91 8.51
N PRO A 151 18.25 -8.95 8.30
CA PRO A 151 19.17 -7.96 8.84
C PRO A 151 18.92 -6.52 8.33
N ASP A 152 18.30 -6.36 7.16
CA ASP A 152 17.98 -5.06 6.56
C ASP A 152 16.59 -4.53 6.96
N ARG A 153 15.81 -5.27 7.76
CA ARG A 153 14.46 -4.85 8.16
C ARG A 153 14.53 -3.93 9.38
N SER A 154 14.21 -2.65 9.20
CA SER A 154 14.01 -1.74 10.32
C SER A 154 12.85 -2.23 11.19
N GLU A 155 13.05 -2.29 12.50
CA GLU A 155 12.01 -2.65 13.47
C GLU A 155 10.95 -1.54 13.61
N ASP A 156 11.32 -0.29 13.31
CA ASP A 156 10.37 0.83 13.28
C ASP A 156 9.69 0.92 11.91
N TYR A 157 8.37 0.67 11.89
CA TYR A 157 7.54 0.76 10.68
C TYR A 157 7.54 2.16 10.07
N ARG A 158 7.90 3.21 10.81
CA ARG A 158 7.97 4.59 10.28
C ARG A 158 9.04 4.74 9.22
N ASN A 159 10.06 3.88 9.25
CA ASN A 159 11.11 3.81 8.24
C ASN A 159 10.71 2.96 7.03
N TRP A 160 9.52 2.35 7.05
CA TRP A 160 9.03 1.54 5.93
C TRP A 160 8.43 2.42 4.84
N ARG A 161 8.34 1.85 3.63
CA ARG A 161 7.76 2.55 2.47
C ARG A 161 6.25 2.59 2.59
N ARG A 162 5.60 3.55 1.93
CA ARG A 162 4.12 3.65 1.89
C ARG A 162 3.61 3.17 0.54
N PHE A 163 2.43 2.54 0.53
CA PHE A 163 1.76 2.21 -0.72
C PHE A 163 1.31 3.47 -1.46
N ASP A 164 0.80 4.45 -0.74
CA ASP A 164 0.38 5.73 -1.30
C ASP A 164 0.69 6.81 -0.26
N TYR A 165 1.16 7.95 -0.74
CA TYR A 165 1.59 9.07 0.11
C TYR A 165 0.45 10.09 0.33
N GLY A 166 -0.72 9.87 -0.27
CA GLY A 166 -1.95 10.62 -0.03
C GLY A 166 -2.93 9.92 0.92
N HIS A 167 -4.22 10.11 0.67
CA HIS A 167 -5.31 9.61 1.52
C HIS A 167 -5.76 8.19 1.16
N MET A 168 -4.97 7.19 1.54
CA MET A 168 -5.27 5.77 1.29
C MET A 168 -5.06 4.94 2.56
N TYR A 169 -6.08 4.19 2.97
CA TYR A 169 -6.06 3.40 4.20
C TYR A 169 -6.76 2.04 4.06
N ALA A 170 -6.32 1.07 4.87
CA ALA A 170 -6.95 -0.24 5.02
C ALA A 170 -7.07 -1.04 3.72
N ARG A 171 -6.02 -1.02 2.88
CA ARG A 171 -5.92 -1.92 1.73
C ARG A 171 -5.82 -3.39 2.20
N PRO A 172 -6.72 -4.31 1.81
CA PRO A 172 -6.73 -5.69 2.29
C PRO A 172 -5.51 -6.51 1.84
N SER A 173 -5.02 -6.30 0.62
CA SER A 173 -3.86 -7.00 0.04
C SER A 173 -3.17 -6.17 -1.05
N PRO A 174 -1.84 -6.32 -1.25
CA PRO A 174 -1.14 -5.81 -2.43
C PRO A 174 -1.73 -6.33 -3.75
N TYR A 175 -2.40 -7.49 -3.72
CA TYR A 175 -3.01 -8.15 -4.86
C TYR A 175 -4.54 -7.98 -4.94
N SER A 176 -5.17 -7.41 -3.90
CA SER A 176 -6.60 -7.15 -3.90
C SER A 176 -6.92 -5.76 -4.44
N THR A 177 -8.09 -5.67 -5.06
CA THR A 177 -8.57 -4.54 -5.85
C THR A 177 -9.37 -3.45 -5.13
N PRO A 178 -9.81 -3.56 -3.87
CA PRO A 178 -10.34 -2.38 -3.17
C PRO A 178 -9.34 -1.83 -2.16
N ALA A 179 -9.03 -0.54 -2.23
CA ALA A 179 -8.42 0.20 -1.14
C ALA A 179 -9.32 1.38 -0.80
N ARG A 180 -9.61 1.60 0.49
CA ARG A 180 -10.44 2.72 0.91
C ARG A 180 -9.61 4.00 0.84
N SER A 181 -10.00 4.92 -0.02
CA SER A 181 -9.53 6.30 0.09
C SER A 181 -10.45 7.01 1.07
N GLY A 182 -9.86 7.45 2.18
CA GLY A 182 -10.56 8.18 3.21
C GLY A 182 -10.80 9.60 2.75
N ALA A 183 -11.90 9.86 2.03
CA ALA A 183 -12.60 11.11 2.24
C ALA A 183 -13.09 11.05 3.69
N CYS A 184 -12.36 11.73 4.58
CA CYS A 184 -12.61 11.73 6.00
C CYS A 184 -14.02 12.24 6.27
N CYS A 185 -14.71 11.55 7.18
CA CYS A 185 -15.89 11.97 7.91
C CYS A 185 -15.88 13.47 8.21
N GLY A 186 -16.45 14.25 7.29
CA GLY A 186 -16.72 15.66 7.46
C GLY A 186 -18.10 15.85 8.09
N ARG A 187 -18.37 17.07 8.56
CA ARG A 187 -19.71 17.47 9.00
C ARG A 187 -20.74 17.30 7.86
N ASP A 188 -20.27 17.29 6.61
CA ASP A 188 -21.06 17.24 5.39
C ASP A 188 -21.46 15.83 4.96
N ASP A 189 -20.81 14.76 5.43
CA ASP A 189 -21.13 13.37 5.05
C ASP A 189 -22.59 13.02 5.40
N MET A 190 -23.09 13.52 6.53
CA MET A 190 -24.49 13.33 6.93
C MET A 190 -25.45 14.08 6.00
N ALA A 191 -25.03 15.22 5.44
CA ALA A 191 -25.82 15.97 4.47
C ALA A 191 -25.80 15.31 3.08
N TRP A 192 -24.67 14.73 2.68
CA TRP A 192 -24.51 14.04 1.39
C TRP A 192 -25.13 12.63 1.38
N GLY A 193 -25.25 11.97 2.53
CA GLY A 193 -25.87 10.64 2.66
C GLY A 193 -24.97 9.46 2.28
N TRP A 194 -23.69 9.71 1.98
CA TRP A 194 -22.69 8.69 1.68
C TRP A 194 -21.30 9.13 2.14
N SER A 195 -20.41 8.16 2.39
CA SER A 195 -19.04 8.42 2.83
C SER A 195 -18.09 7.30 2.41
N GLY A 196 -16.88 7.68 2.03
CA GLY A 196 -15.81 6.77 1.63
C GLY A 196 -15.89 6.32 0.18
N ILE A 197 -14.73 6.32 -0.48
CA ILE A 197 -14.56 5.87 -1.86
C ILE A 197 -13.51 4.76 -1.92
N GLN A 198 -13.54 3.95 -2.97
CA GLN A 198 -12.48 3.00 -3.26
C GLN A 198 -11.58 3.59 -4.35
N ALA A 199 -10.26 3.53 -4.16
CA ALA A 199 -9.32 3.87 -5.20
C ALA A 199 -9.45 2.88 -6.37
N PHE A 200 -9.16 3.33 -7.59
CA PHE A 200 -9.10 2.43 -8.74
C PHE A 200 -8.12 1.28 -8.47
N PRO A 201 -8.49 0.04 -8.82
CA PRO A 201 -7.60 -1.10 -8.65
C PRO A 201 -6.28 -0.90 -9.40
N ARG A 202 -5.17 -1.21 -8.73
CA ARG A 202 -3.82 -1.10 -9.29
C ARG A 202 -3.16 -2.47 -9.31
N LYS A 203 -2.55 -2.83 -10.44
CA LYS A 203 -1.57 -3.93 -10.53
C LYS A 203 -0.35 -3.52 -9.71
N VAL A 204 0.20 -4.44 -8.92
CA VAL A 204 1.37 -4.23 -8.06
C VAL A 204 2.42 -5.28 -8.38
N TRP A 205 3.68 -4.86 -8.51
CA TRP A 205 4.81 -5.76 -8.74
C TRP A 205 6.10 -5.15 -8.19
N LEU A 206 7.18 -5.92 -8.17
CA LEU A 206 8.46 -5.49 -7.63
C LEU A 206 9.25 -4.73 -8.69
N ASP A 207 9.87 -3.62 -8.30
CA ASP A 207 10.83 -2.93 -9.16
C ASP A 207 12.03 -3.84 -9.51
N LYS A 208 12.71 -3.57 -10.62
CA LYS A 208 13.89 -4.30 -11.08
C LYS A 208 15.01 -4.34 -10.03
N GLY A 209 15.14 -3.29 -9.21
CA GLY A 209 16.09 -3.24 -8.11
C GLY A 209 15.69 -4.08 -6.90
N GLY A 210 14.47 -4.60 -6.86
CA GLY A 210 13.99 -5.50 -5.81
C GLY A 210 13.75 -4.83 -4.45
N LYS A 211 13.69 -3.49 -4.41
CA LYS A 211 13.67 -2.68 -3.17
C LYS A 211 12.32 -2.02 -2.86
N HIS A 212 11.47 -1.83 -3.86
CA HIS A 212 10.18 -1.16 -3.71
C HIS A 212 9.16 -1.71 -4.70
N LEU A 213 7.89 -1.43 -4.44
CA LEU A 213 6.78 -1.86 -5.27
C LEU A 213 6.43 -0.77 -6.29
N LEU A 214 6.19 -1.21 -7.52
CA LEU A 214 5.60 -0.42 -8.58
C LEU A 214 4.09 -0.67 -8.61
N GLN A 215 3.33 0.36 -8.95
CA GLN A 215 1.88 0.30 -9.03
C GLN A 215 1.40 0.97 -10.31
N TRP A 216 0.37 0.38 -10.92
CA TRP A 216 -0.24 0.96 -12.12
C TRP A 216 -1.72 0.59 -12.18
N PRO A 217 -2.63 1.51 -12.55
CA PRO A 217 -4.04 1.19 -12.76
C PRO A 217 -4.22 -0.05 -13.65
N VAL A 218 -5.19 -0.91 -13.33
CA VAL A 218 -5.47 -2.10 -14.15
C VAL A 218 -5.82 -1.70 -15.59
N LYS A 219 -5.45 -2.53 -16.55
CA LYS A 219 -5.57 -2.21 -17.99
C LYS A 219 -7.01 -1.93 -18.43
N GLU A 220 -7.99 -2.47 -17.70
CA GLU A 220 -9.42 -2.33 -17.93
C GLU A 220 -9.86 -0.86 -17.84
N ILE A 221 -9.16 -0.01 -17.08
CA ILE A 221 -9.48 1.43 -17.00
C ILE A 221 -9.37 2.11 -18.38
N LYS A 222 -8.51 1.60 -19.26
CA LYS A 222 -8.34 2.15 -20.61
C LYS A 222 -9.57 1.99 -21.50
N THR A 223 -10.50 1.10 -21.15
CA THR A 223 -11.76 0.92 -21.90
C THR A 223 -12.68 2.14 -21.84
N ILE A 224 -12.44 3.05 -20.89
CA ILE A 224 -13.23 4.26 -20.66
C ILE A 224 -12.53 5.50 -21.27
N ARG A 225 -11.36 5.35 -21.90
CA ARG A 225 -10.59 6.46 -22.48
C ARG A 225 -11.05 6.77 -23.93
N PRO A 226 -11.67 7.93 -24.21
CA PRO A 226 -11.64 8.49 -25.56
C PRO A 226 -10.22 9.02 -25.83
N GLY A 227 -9.49 8.41 -26.76
CA GLY A 227 -8.08 8.72 -26.97
C GLY A 227 -7.87 10.08 -27.63
N THR A 228 -7.29 11.02 -26.88
CA THR A 228 -6.79 12.30 -27.41
C THR A 228 -5.37 12.52 -26.92
N SER A 229 -4.46 12.89 -27.82
CA SER A 229 -3.08 13.29 -27.48
C SER A 229 -2.91 14.76 -27.84
N LEU A 230 -2.38 15.53 -26.89
CA LEU A 230 -2.09 16.94 -27.05
C LEU A 230 -0.60 17.15 -26.85
N LYS A 231 0.00 18.03 -27.66
CA LYS A 231 1.32 18.57 -27.42
C LYS A 231 1.11 19.91 -26.74
N THR A 232 1.55 20.05 -25.50
CA THR A 232 1.42 21.29 -24.73
C THR A 232 2.79 21.76 -24.23
N GLY A 233 2.94 23.07 -24.11
CA GLY A 233 4.09 23.74 -23.49
C GLY A 233 3.63 25.00 -22.76
N ALA A 234 4.35 25.47 -21.74
CA ALA A 234 3.91 26.51 -20.79
C ALA A 234 2.48 26.30 -20.21
N LEU A 235 1.99 27.22 -19.37
CA LEU A 235 0.67 27.10 -18.72
C LEU A 235 -0.44 27.19 -19.79
N GLU A 236 -0.79 26.06 -20.38
CA GLU A 236 -1.79 25.94 -21.44
C GLU A 236 -2.99 25.12 -20.96
N ASP A 237 -4.17 25.70 -21.15
CA ASP A 237 -5.44 25.02 -20.90
C ASP A 237 -5.61 23.82 -21.84
N ILE A 238 -5.93 22.66 -21.26
CA ILE A 238 -6.22 21.45 -22.02
C ILE A 238 -7.66 21.51 -22.52
N ALA A 239 -7.84 22.03 -23.74
CA ALA A 239 -9.14 22.07 -24.40
C ALA A 239 -9.61 20.69 -24.89
N GLY A 240 -10.93 20.47 -24.94
CA GLY A 240 -11.52 19.26 -25.52
C GLY A 240 -11.60 18.04 -24.60
N VAL A 241 -11.31 18.21 -23.31
CA VAL A 241 -11.45 17.18 -22.26
C VAL A 241 -12.49 17.64 -21.25
N TYR A 242 -13.27 16.72 -20.69
CA TYR A 242 -14.14 17.02 -19.56
C TYR A 242 -13.31 17.10 -18.27
N PRO A 243 -13.11 18.28 -17.67
CA PRO A 243 -12.06 18.50 -16.67
C PRO A 243 -12.31 17.81 -15.32
N LEU A 244 -13.56 17.44 -15.03
CA LEU A 244 -13.93 16.77 -13.77
C LEU A 244 -13.74 15.25 -13.81
N GLN A 245 -13.56 14.66 -15.00
CA GLN A 245 -13.33 13.23 -15.16
C GLN A 245 -12.45 12.97 -16.38
N ALA A 246 -11.15 12.91 -16.14
CA ALA A 246 -10.14 12.68 -17.16
C ALA A 246 -9.05 11.73 -16.67
N ASP A 247 -8.36 11.11 -17.61
CA ASP A 247 -7.17 10.29 -17.37
C ASP A 247 -6.04 10.87 -18.21
N VAL A 248 -5.04 11.45 -17.55
CA VAL A 248 -4.04 12.32 -18.18
C VAL A 248 -2.65 11.72 -17.98
N ASP A 249 -1.98 11.42 -19.09
CA ASP A 249 -0.59 10.97 -19.13
C ASP A 249 0.28 12.10 -19.71
N VAL A 250 1.27 12.62 -18.96
CA VAL A 250 2.17 13.70 -19.40
C VAL A 250 3.64 13.27 -19.33
N MET A 251 4.44 13.75 -20.28
CA MET A 251 5.88 13.57 -20.30
C MET A 251 6.58 14.94 -20.26
N PHE A 252 7.44 15.13 -19.27
CA PHE A 252 8.25 16.34 -19.14
C PHE A 252 9.69 16.06 -19.57
N GLN A 253 10.26 16.95 -20.37
CA GLN A 253 11.67 16.92 -20.77
C GLN A 253 12.41 18.10 -20.16
N ILE A 254 13.34 17.82 -19.24
CA ILE A 254 14.17 18.84 -18.59
C ILE A 254 15.40 19.09 -19.46
N GLN A 255 15.61 20.33 -19.89
CA GLN A 255 16.70 20.68 -20.81
C GLN A 255 18.05 20.85 -20.10
N ASN A 256 18.06 21.48 -18.92
CA ASN A 256 19.27 21.73 -18.14
C ASN A 256 19.00 21.52 -16.64
N LEU A 257 20.00 21.00 -15.92
CA LEU A 257 20.00 20.81 -14.46
C LEU A 257 21.03 21.71 -13.75
N GLU A 258 21.79 22.53 -14.48
CA GLU A 258 22.79 23.45 -13.89
C GLU A 258 22.17 24.45 -12.91
N GLU A 259 20.94 24.87 -13.17
CA GLU A 259 20.20 25.80 -12.30
C GLU A 259 19.51 25.10 -11.13
N ALA A 260 19.50 23.76 -11.09
CA ALA A 260 18.79 23.00 -10.07
C ALA A 260 19.40 23.21 -8.67
N GLU A 261 18.53 23.29 -7.66
CA GLU A 261 18.95 23.48 -6.28
C GLU A 261 19.72 22.25 -5.76
N THR A 262 20.75 22.48 -4.94
CA THR A 262 21.51 21.35 -4.38
C THR A 262 20.63 20.59 -3.39
N PHE A 263 20.57 19.28 -3.54
CA PHE A 263 19.79 18.42 -2.65
C PHE A 263 20.27 18.53 -1.19
N ASN A 264 19.36 18.84 -0.28
CA ASN A 264 19.60 18.77 1.16
C ASN A 264 19.17 17.40 1.71
N PRO A 265 20.06 16.61 2.33
CA PRO A 265 19.71 15.32 2.92
C PRO A 265 18.58 15.35 3.95
N SER A 266 18.31 16.50 4.59
CA SER A 266 17.17 16.61 5.53
C SER A 266 15.81 16.44 4.83
N TRP A 267 15.73 16.71 3.52
CA TRP A 267 14.50 16.58 2.73
C TRP A 267 14.04 15.14 2.57
N GLU A 268 14.96 14.17 2.65
CA GLU A 268 14.64 12.75 2.58
C GLU A 268 13.85 12.26 3.80
N LEU A 269 14.01 12.94 4.94
CA LEU A 269 13.35 12.58 6.19
C LEU A 269 11.85 12.91 6.17
N ASP A 270 11.48 14.01 5.51
CA ASP A 270 10.10 14.47 5.47
C ASP A 270 9.75 15.22 4.17
N PRO A 271 9.52 14.49 3.07
CA PRO A 271 9.11 15.10 1.80
C PRO A 271 7.73 15.77 1.88
N GLN A 272 6.89 15.38 2.84
CA GLN A 272 5.54 15.94 2.98
C GLN A 272 5.61 17.36 3.56
N ASN A 273 6.42 17.57 4.60
CA ASN A 273 6.67 18.91 5.14
C ASN A 273 7.39 19.79 4.11
N LEU A 274 8.35 19.24 3.36
CA LEU A 274 8.99 19.98 2.26
C LEU A 274 7.96 20.51 1.25
N CYS A 275 7.00 19.69 0.81
CA CYS A 275 5.97 20.13 -0.12
C CYS A 275 4.99 21.14 0.49
N ARG A 276 4.79 21.13 1.82
CA ARG A 276 3.96 22.11 2.53
C ARG A 276 4.64 23.48 2.60
N GLU A 277 5.94 23.49 2.86
CA GLU A 277 6.74 24.72 2.91
C GLU A 277 7.00 25.27 1.50
N ASN A 278 7.33 24.37 0.57
CA ASN A 278 7.69 24.68 -0.80
C ASN A 278 6.60 24.21 -1.78
N GLY A 279 5.43 24.83 -1.69
CA GLY A 279 4.28 24.59 -2.58
C GLY A 279 4.51 25.05 -4.03
N ALA A 280 3.46 25.02 -4.86
CA ALA A 280 3.57 25.36 -6.29
C ALA A 280 3.96 26.83 -6.56
N SER A 281 3.73 27.73 -5.60
CA SER A 281 4.08 29.16 -5.74
C SER A 281 5.54 29.49 -5.41
N VAL A 282 6.28 28.56 -4.80
CA VAL A 282 7.67 28.78 -4.38
C VAL A 282 8.60 28.34 -5.50
N HIS A 283 9.19 29.26 -6.24
CA HIS A 283 10.14 28.93 -7.29
C HIS A 283 11.37 28.20 -6.74
N CYS A 284 11.82 27.17 -7.45
CA CYS A 284 13.15 26.61 -7.27
C CYS A 284 13.89 26.55 -8.61
N GLY A 285 15.15 26.10 -8.57
CA GLY A 285 15.99 26.03 -9.76
C GLY A 285 15.35 25.28 -10.92
N VAL A 286 14.86 24.05 -10.66
CA VAL A 286 14.15 23.23 -11.64
C VAL A 286 12.82 22.77 -11.04
N GLY A 287 11.80 23.59 -11.26
CA GLY A 287 10.43 23.40 -10.77
C GLY A 287 9.91 24.58 -9.96
N PRO A 288 8.69 24.49 -9.43
CA PRO A 288 7.74 23.38 -9.62
C PRO A 288 7.17 23.36 -11.05
N PHE A 289 7.06 22.17 -11.65
CA PHE A 289 6.39 21.95 -12.94
C PHE A 289 5.50 20.70 -12.86
N GLY A 290 4.34 20.72 -13.51
CA GLY A 290 3.38 19.63 -13.39
C GLY A 290 2.01 19.95 -13.98
N LEU A 291 0.98 19.50 -13.29
CA LEU A 291 -0.43 19.63 -13.65
C LEU A 291 -1.17 20.47 -12.62
N ILE A 292 -2.09 21.30 -13.11
CA ILE A 292 -3.11 21.94 -12.30
C ILE A 292 -4.43 21.23 -12.63
N VAL A 293 -5.06 20.62 -11.63
CA VAL A 293 -6.29 19.84 -11.79
C VAL A 293 -7.40 20.38 -10.91
N MET A 294 -8.66 20.06 -11.26
CA MET A 294 -9.85 20.53 -10.53
C MET A 294 -9.83 22.05 -10.30
N ALA A 295 -9.47 22.80 -11.34
CA ALA A 295 -9.29 24.25 -11.26
C ALA A 295 -10.56 25.02 -11.65
N SER A 296 -10.83 26.12 -10.95
CA SER A 296 -11.81 27.12 -11.36
C SER A 296 -11.28 27.94 -12.53
N CYS A 297 -12.17 28.56 -13.31
CA CYS A 297 -11.79 29.36 -14.49
C CYS A 297 -10.88 30.55 -14.17
N ASP A 298 -10.90 31.03 -12.93
CA ASP A 298 -10.09 32.13 -12.41
C ASP A 298 -8.88 31.65 -11.58
N PHE A 299 -8.64 30.34 -11.50
CA PHE A 299 -7.59 29.69 -10.70
C PHE A 299 -7.61 30.07 -9.21
N GLN A 300 -8.77 30.49 -8.67
CA GLN A 300 -8.92 30.70 -7.22
C GLN A 300 -8.99 29.38 -6.45
N GLU A 301 -9.57 28.35 -7.07
CA GLU A 301 -9.57 26.99 -6.56
C GLU A 301 -8.82 26.10 -7.54
N HIS A 302 -7.83 25.35 -7.07
CA HIS A 302 -7.09 24.39 -7.87
C HIS A 302 -6.34 23.38 -7.00
N THR A 303 -5.90 22.28 -7.60
CA THR A 303 -5.01 21.29 -6.99
C THR A 303 -3.76 21.13 -7.85
N ASP A 304 -2.60 21.41 -7.28
CA ASP A 304 -1.32 21.31 -7.99
C ASP A 304 -0.65 19.95 -7.76
N ILE A 305 -0.34 19.25 -8.85
CA ILE A 305 0.43 18.01 -8.86
C ILE A 305 1.72 18.27 -9.62
N PHE A 306 2.83 18.46 -8.89
CA PHE A 306 4.08 18.94 -9.48
C PHE A 306 5.30 18.16 -9.05
N PHE A 307 6.38 18.36 -9.81
CA PHE A 307 7.71 17.85 -9.53
C PHE A 307 8.67 19.00 -9.23
N ARG A 308 9.67 18.71 -8.39
CA ARG A 308 10.87 19.50 -8.15
C ARG A 308 12.08 18.60 -8.35
N VAL A 309 13.15 19.15 -8.91
CA VAL A 309 14.38 18.37 -9.14
C VAL A 309 15.55 19.04 -8.44
N ALA A 310 16.21 18.27 -7.58
CA ALA A 310 17.38 18.68 -6.85
C ALA A 310 18.48 17.62 -6.98
N PRO A 311 19.59 17.88 -7.71
CA PRO A 311 20.69 16.94 -7.82
C PRO A 311 21.45 16.81 -6.49
N GLN A 312 21.82 15.57 -6.15
CA GLN A 312 22.76 15.31 -5.07
C GLN A 312 24.17 15.69 -5.50
N ALA A 313 24.88 16.44 -4.66
CA ALA A 313 26.27 16.79 -4.91
C ALA A 313 27.11 15.51 -5.07
N ARG A 314 27.93 15.44 -6.13
CA ARG A 314 28.90 14.35 -6.28
C ARG A 314 29.88 14.40 -5.13
N SER A 315 30.06 13.28 -4.43
CA SER A 315 31.17 13.11 -3.50
C SER A 315 32.50 13.25 -4.27
N PRO A 316 33.49 14.02 -3.76
CA PRO A 316 34.74 14.27 -4.48
C PRO A 316 35.65 13.03 -4.70
N THR A 317 35.24 11.82 -4.29
CA THR A 317 36.14 10.66 -4.18
C THR A 317 36.04 9.63 -5.30
N ALA A 318 35.19 9.81 -6.31
CA ALA A 318 35.21 8.96 -7.49
C ALA A 318 36.22 9.49 -8.53
N SER A 319 37.51 9.35 -8.24
CA SER A 319 38.56 9.52 -9.24
C SER A 319 38.33 8.52 -10.38
N ARG A 320 38.13 9.04 -11.59
CA ARG A 320 38.12 8.26 -12.84
C ARG A 320 39.44 7.45 -12.90
N PRO A 321 39.43 6.13 -13.13
CA PRO A 321 40.68 5.44 -13.44
C PRO A 321 41.20 6.04 -14.75
N ARG A 322 42.39 6.65 -14.69
CA ARG A 322 43.15 7.05 -15.88
C ARG A 322 43.32 5.78 -16.72
N ARG A 323 42.77 5.77 -17.94
CA ARG A 323 43.23 4.84 -18.97
C ARG A 323 44.68 5.19 -19.26
N SER A 324 45.61 4.34 -18.82
CA SER A 324 46.94 4.31 -19.40
C SER A 324 46.82 3.76 -20.82
N SER A 325 47.36 4.53 -21.76
CA SER A 325 47.66 4.16 -23.14
C SER A 325 48.44 2.86 -23.25
#